data_AF-A0A2T7FAB4-F1
#
_entry.id   AF-A0A2T7FAB4-F1
#
_cell.length_a   1.000
_cell.length_b   1.000
_cell.length_c   1.000
_cell.angle_alpha   90.00
_cell.angle_beta   90.00
_cell.angle_gamma   90.00
#
_symmetry.space_group_name_H-M   'P 1'
#
loop_
_entity.id
_entity.type
_entity.pdbx_description
1 polymer ?
#
loop_
_entity_poly.entity_id
_entity_poly.type
_entity_poly.pdbx_seq_one_letter_code
_entity_poly.pdbx_strand_id
1 'polypeptide(L)'
;MDFCPACGLLLQIDPGTGSHRLRLFCPVCPYVCPMQNKIVKKAKVIKKEVEPIFSKADAMKLAPKTGTSCPRCNHGEAYFKQMQIRSADEPMTTFYRCCREECQLEWRDD
;
A
#
# COMPACT_ATOMS: atom_id res chain seq x y z
N MET A 1 2.86 24.26 -2.38
CA MET A 1 2.24 23.53 -3.49
C MET A 1 1.21 24.48 -4.02
N ASP A 2 1.41 24.96 -5.24
CA ASP A 2 0.66 26.10 -5.76
C ASP A 2 -0.32 25.61 -6.83
N PHE A 3 -1.54 26.10 -6.76
CA PHE A 3 -2.63 25.75 -7.68
C PHE A 3 -2.93 26.94 -8.59
N CYS A 4 -3.38 26.65 -9.79
CA CYS A 4 -3.81 27.70 -10.70
C CYS A 4 -5.11 28.35 -10.20
N PRO A 5 -5.20 29.69 -10.16
CA PRO A 5 -6.41 30.39 -9.73
C PRO A 5 -7.59 30.24 -10.70
N ALA A 6 -7.33 29.90 -11.98
CA ALA A 6 -8.36 29.74 -13.00
C ALA A 6 -8.80 28.28 -13.19
N CYS A 7 -7.83 27.36 -13.33
CA CYS A 7 -8.09 25.95 -13.64
C CYS A 7 -8.21 25.07 -12.37
N GLY A 8 -7.81 25.56 -11.19
CA GLY A 8 -7.77 24.78 -9.93
C GLY A 8 -6.75 23.64 -9.93
N LEU A 9 -6.04 23.43 -11.04
CA LEU A 9 -5.09 22.35 -11.22
C LEU A 9 -3.74 22.67 -10.56
N LEU A 10 -3.03 21.62 -10.14
CA LEU A 10 -1.69 21.73 -9.59
C LEU A 10 -0.74 22.27 -10.68
N LEU A 11 0.00 23.33 -10.36
CA LEU A 11 0.97 23.91 -11.29
C LEU A 11 2.20 23.00 -11.44
N GLN A 12 2.69 22.85 -12.67
CA GLN A 12 3.89 22.08 -12.98
C GLN A 12 5.11 22.98 -13.09
N ILE A 13 6.30 22.42 -12.81
CA ILE A 13 7.57 23.14 -12.85
C ILE A 13 8.20 22.96 -14.22
N ASP A 14 8.63 24.06 -14.84
CA ASP A 14 9.32 24.09 -16.13
C ASP A 14 10.60 24.95 -16.01
N PRO A 15 11.74 24.54 -16.59
CA PRO A 15 12.90 25.42 -16.73
C PRO A 15 12.57 26.64 -17.61
N GLY A 16 12.49 27.82 -17.00
CA GLY A 16 12.28 29.08 -17.72
C GLY A 16 13.55 29.54 -18.44
N THR A 17 13.37 30.28 -19.55
CA THR A 17 14.44 31.00 -20.24
C THR A 17 14.54 32.42 -19.67
N GLY A 18 15.66 32.78 -19.02
CA GLY A 18 15.91 34.13 -18.48
C GLY A 18 16.43 34.16 -17.03
N SER A 19 16.21 35.29 -16.33
CA SER A 19 16.72 35.53 -14.96
C SER A 19 16.12 34.62 -13.88
N HIS A 20 14.96 34.00 -14.15
CA HIS A 20 14.31 33.05 -13.26
C HIS A 20 14.49 31.62 -13.80
N ARG A 21 15.31 30.82 -13.11
CA ARG A 21 15.69 29.47 -13.54
C ARG A 21 14.53 28.45 -13.53
N LEU A 22 13.41 28.76 -12.87
CA LEU A 22 12.24 27.88 -12.72
C LEU A 22 10.96 28.70 -12.82
N ARG A 23 9.99 28.23 -13.60
CA ARG A 23 8.63 28.78 -13.71
C ARG A 23 7.58 27.72 -13.40
N LEU A 24 6.43 28.15 -12.90
CA LEU A 24 5.25 27.32 -12.69
C LEU A 24 4.24 27.60 -13.80
N PHE A 25 3.68 26.56 -14.43
CA PHE A 25 2.66 26.70 -15.48
C PHE A 25 1.46 25.77 -15.24
N CYS A 26 0.25 26.17 -15.63
CA CYS A 26 -0.91 25.26 -15.71
C CYS A 26 -0.81 24.49 -17.04
N PRO A 27 -0.97 23.15 -17.06
CA PRO A 27 -0.95 22.39 -18.32
C PRO A 27 -2.22 22.58 -19.17
N VAL A 28 -3.27 23.22 -18.63
CA VAL A 28 -4.57 23.38 -19.30
C VAL A 28 -4.86 24.84 -19.70
N CYS A 29 -4.28 25.82 -19.02
CA CYS A 29 -4.53 27.24 -19.29
C CYS A 29 -3.22 28.02 -19.39
N PRO A 30 -3.19 29.19 -20.05
CA PRO A 30 -1.96 29.96 -20.31
C PRO A 30 -1.39 30.64 -19.06
N TYR A 31 -1.83 30.26 -17.86
CA TYR A 31 -1.36 30.82 -16.61
C TYR A 31 0.08 30.37 -16.33
N VAL A 32 0.97 31.35 -16.17
CA VAL A 32 2.39 31.15 -15.82
C VAL A 32 2.74 32.06 -14.65
N CYS A 33 3.42 31.52 -13.64
CA CYS A 33 3.87 32.24 -12.47
C CYS A 33 5.38 32.03 -12.25
N PRO A 34 6.19 33.09 -12.09
CA PRO A 34 7.61 32.96 -11.80
C PRO A 34 7.83 32.46 -10.38
N MET A 35 8.72 31.48 -10.21
CA MET A 35 9.02 30.93 -8.89
C MET A 35 9.96 31.89 -8.14
N GLN A 36 9.45 32.55 -7.09
CA GLN A 36 10.22 33.56 -6.34
C GLN A 36 11.28 32.93 -5.42
N ASN A 37 10.97 31.78 -4.80
CA ASN A 37 11.86 31.10 -3.84
C ASN A 37 11.94 29.60 -4.13
N LYS A 38 13.16 29.05 -4.15
CA LYS A 38 13.39 27.60 -4.31
C LYS A 38 13.12 26.88 -2.98
N ILE A 39 11.89 26.40 -2.77
CA ILE A 39 11.53 25.64 -1.57
C ILE A 39 11.77 24.15 -1.85
N VAL A 40 12.96 23.64 -1.50
CA VAL A 40 13.22 22.19 -1.48
C VAL A 40 12.97 21.67 -0.07
N LYS A 41 11.85 20.96 0.12
CA LYS A 41 11.60 20.21 1.36
C LYS A 41 12.02 18.77 1.15
N LYS A 42 13.17 18.38 1.71
CA LYS A 42 13.57 16.97 1.81
C LYS A 42 12.92 16.38 3.05
N ALA A 43 11.90 15.53 2.88
CA ALA A 43 11.35 14.75 3.98
C ALA A 43 12.07 13.40 4.06
N LYS A 44 12.60 13.07 5.25
CA LYS A 44 13.03 11.69 5.52
C LYS A 44 11.78 10.85 5.70
N VAL A 45 11.61 9.83 4.87
CA VAL A 45 10.50 8.87 5.02
C VAL A 45 10.86 7.92 6.15
N ILE A 46 10.31 8.17 7.34
CA ILE A 46 10.36 7.23 8.44
C ILE A 46 9.15 6.32 8.25
N LYS A 47 9.39 5.00 8.14
CA LYS A 47 8.30 4.03 8.15
C LYS A 47 7.58 4.17 9.49
N LYS A 48 6.33 4.60 9.46
CA LYS A 48 5.47 4.52 10.65
C LYS A 48 5.36 3.05 11.01
N GLU A 49 5.61 2.72 12.27
CA GLU A 49 5.28 1.41 12.80
C GLU A 49 3.76 1.27 12.71
N VAL A 50 3.32 0.35 11.85
CA VAL A 50 1.91 0.02 11.74
C VAL A 50 1.59 -0.83 12.94
N GLU A 51 0.96 -0.24 13.95
CA GLU A 51 0.39 -1.02 15.04
C GLU A 51 -0.63 -2.01 14.43
N PRO A 52 -0.45 -3.31 14.62
CA PRO A 52 -1.37 -4.29 14.08
C PRO A 52 -2.70 -4.15 14.83
N ILE A 53 -3.72 -3.70 14.10
CA ILE A 53 -5.11 -3.49 14.59
C ILE A 53 -5.69 -4.78 15.19
N PHE A 54 -5.14 -5.94 14.83
CA PHE A 54 -5.43 -7.23 15.44
C PHE A 54 -4.17 -7.83 16.04
N SER A 55 -4.26 -8.30 17.29
CA SER A 55 -3.23 -9.20 17.83
C SER A 55 -3.14 -10.42 16.89
N LYS A 56 -1.92 -10.83 16.50
CA LYS A 56 -1.72 -11.98 15.60
C LYS A 56 -2.39 -13.26 16.09
N ALA A 57 -2.62 -13.36 17.40
CA ALA A 57 -3.26 -14.50 18.04
C ALA A 57 -4.80 -14.46 17.94
N ASP A 58 -5.42 -13.29 18.03
CA ASP A 58 -6.89 -13.19 18.05
C ASP A 58 -7.49 -13.12 16.64
N ALA A 59 -6.75 -12.60 15.66
CA ALA A 59 -7.19 -12.59 14.27
C ALA A 59 -7.49 -13.99 13.72
N MET A 60 -6.72 -15.01 14.15
CA MET A 60 -6.88 -16.37 13.62
C MET A 60 -7.97 -17.17 14.34
N LYS A 61 -8.32 -16.82 15.59
CA LYS A 61 -9.42 -17.48 16.32
C LYS A 61 -10.79 -17.21 15.69
N LEU A 62 -10.94 -16.05 15.06
CA LEU A 62 -12.15 -15.66 14.32
C LEU A 62 -12.10 -16.08 12.85
N ALA A 63 -10.98 -16.64 12.38
CA ALA A 63 -10.85 -17.05 10.98
C ALA A 63 -11.75 -18.27 10.69
N PRO A 64 -12.29 -18.37 9.47
CA PRO A 64 -13.09 -19.52 9.08
C PRO A 64 -12.23 -20.80 9.04
N LYS A 65 -12.84 -21.92 9.43
CA LYS A 65 -12.20 -23.25 9.49
C LYS A 65 -12.59 -24.09 8.28
N THR A 66 -11.63 -24.86 7.78
CA THR A 66 -11.79 -25.83 6.69
C THR A 66 -11.21 -27.18 7.10
N GLY A 67 -11.79 -28.27 6.58
CA GLY A 67 -11.36 -29.65 6.83
C GLY A 67 -10.10 -30.08 6.08
N THR A 68 -9.05 -29.25 6.06
CA THR A 68 -7.77 -29.54 5.39
C THR A 68 -6.77 -30.13 6.38
N SER A 69 -6.13 -31.23 6.02
CA SER A 69 -5.12 -31.89 6.85
C SER A 69 -3.80 -31.12 6.89
N CYS A 70 -3.31 -30.81 8.09
CA CYS A 70 -2.01 -30.15 8.27
C CYS A 70 -0.84 -31.08 7.88
N PRO A 71 0.10 -30.66 7.02
CA PRO A 71 1.20 -31.51 6.55
C PRO A 71 2.22 -31.88 7.64
N ARG A 72 2.22 -31.20 8.79
CA ARG A 72 3.14 -31.47 9.91
C ARG A 72 2.54 -32.38 10.99
N CYS A 73 1.31 -32.13 11.41
CA CYS A 73 0.69 -32.84 12.54
C CYS A 73 -0.51 -33.70 12.16
N ASN A 74 -0.83 -33.77 10.86
CA ASN A 74 -1.95 -34.51 10.28
C ASN A 74 -3.31 -34.23 10.94
N HIS A 75 -3.46 -33.02 11.49
CA HIS A 75 -4.71 -32.57 12.08
C HIS A 75 -5.69 -32.19 10.97
N GLY A 76 -6.92 -32.71 11.01
CA GLY A 76 -7.92 -32.55 9.96
C GLY A 76 -8.64 -31.20 9.89
N GLU A 77 -8.24 -30.21 10.70
CA GLU A 77 -8.81 -28.85 10.67
C GLU A 77 -7.71 -27.79 10.52
N ALA A 78 -7.97 -26.81 9.66
CA ALA A 78 -7.13 -25.65 9.45
C ALA A 78 -7.96 -24.36 9.30
N TYR A 79 -7.46 -23.26 9.82
CA TYR A 79 -7.97 -21.93 9.53
C TYR A 79 -7.53 -21.51 8.12
N PHE A 80 -8.36 -20.82 7.36
CA PHE A 80 -7.97 -20.28 6.05
C PHE A 80 -8.14 -18.77 5.97
N LYS A 81 -7.25 -18.12 5.23
CA LYS A 81 -7.35 -16.71 4.82
C LYS A 81 -7.04 -16.63 3.33
N GLN A 82 -7.85 -15.87 2.60
CA GLN A 82 -7.60 -15.64 1.18
C GLN A 82 -7.09 -14.21 1.01
N MET A 83 -5.98 -14.06 0.28
CA MET A 83 -5.35 -12.76 0.05
C MET A 83 -4.97 -12.62 -1.42
N GLN A 84 -5.35 -11.50 -2.00
CA GLN A 84 -4.96 -11.15 -3.35
C GLN A 84 -3.55 -10.56 -3.33
N ILE A 85 -2.56 -11.37 -3.71
CA ILE A 85 -1.16 -10.96 -3.80
C ILE A 85 -0.71 -10.59 -5.23
N ARG A 86 -1.57 -10.85 -6.22
CA ARG A 86 -1.29 -10.63 -7.65
C ARG A 86 -2.38 -9.76 -8.29
N SER A 87 -2.22 -9.48 -9.58
CA SER A 87 -3.19 -8.70 -10.38
C SER A 87 -4.62 -9.22 -10.22
N ALA A 88 -5.61 -8.35 -10.41
CA ALA A 88 -7.02 -8.69 -10.27
C ALA A 88 -7.51 -9.79 -11.24
N ASP A 89 -6.74 -10.04 -12.30
CA ASP A 89 -7.03 -11.08 -13.29
C ASP A 89 -6.63 -12.49 -12.82
N GLU A 90 -5.90 -12.63 -11.70
CA GLU A 90 -5.49 -13.91 -11.14
C GLU A 90 -6.35 -14.32 -9.92
N PRO A 91 -6.60 -15.62 -9.71
CA PRO A 91 -7.40 -16.09 -8.59
C PRO A 91 -6.73 -15.75 -7.24
N MET A 92 -7.56 -15.60 -6.20
CA MET A 92 -7.09 -15.27 -4.87
C MET A 92 -6.25 -16.41 -4.27
N THR A 93 -5.11 -16.08 -3.67
CA THR A 93 -4.24 -17.09 -3.03
C THR A 93 -4.77 -17.44 -1.65
N THR A 94 -5.01 -18.73 -1.41
CA THR A 94 -5.46 -19.25 -0.11
C THR A 94 -4.26 -19.64 0.76
N PHE A 95 -4.24 -19.16 1.99
CA PHE A 95 -3.28 -19.54 3.02
C PHE A 95 -4.01 -20.28 4.13
N TYR A 96 -3.44 -21.41 4.54
CA TYR A 96 -3.93 -22.22 5.65
C TYR A 96 -3.04 -22.05 6.87
N ARG A 97 -3.63 -22.20 8.05
CA ARG A 97 -2.91 -22.33 9.32
C ARG A 97 -3.51 -23.45 10.15
N CYS A 98 -2.67 -24.29 10.73
CA CYS A 98 -3.12 -25.38 11.59
C CYS A 98 -3.93 -24.86 12.80
N CYS A 99 -5.06 -25.49 13.11
CA CYS A 99 -5.87 -25.17 14.29
C CYS A 99 -5.20 -25.56 15.62
N ARG A 100 -4.18 -26.44 15.61
CA ARG A 100 -3.44 -26.80 16.82
C ARG A 100 -2.47 -25.70 17.22
N GLU A 101 -2.61 -25.23 18.45
CA GLU A 101 -1.73 -24.24 19.09
C GLU A 101 -0.27 -24.70 19.19
N GLU A 102 -0.02 -26.01 19.25
CA GLU A 102 1.34 -26.58 19.28
C GLU A 102 2.04 -26.56 17.92
N CYS A 103 1.26 -26.59 16.82
CA CYS A 103 1.79 -26.71 15.48
C CYS A 103 1.89 -25.35 14.77
N GLN A 104 0.79 -24.58 14.79
CA GLN A 104 0.61 -23.26 14.15
C GLN A 104 1.28 -23.09 12.77
N LEU A 105 1.44 -24.18 12.02
CA LEU A 105 2.10 -24.15 10.73
C LEU A 105 1.22 -23.38 9.75
N GLU A 106 1.80 -22.42 9.04
CA GLU A 106 1.17 -21.75 7.91
C GLU A 106 1.69 -22.36 6.61
N TRP A 107 0.78 -22.70 5.69
CA TRP A 107 1.11 -23.18 4.35
C TRP A 107 0.16 -22.57 3.31
N ARG A 108 0.54 -22.66 2.04
CA ARG A 108 -0.25 -22.16 0.91
C ARG A 108 -0.93 -23.34 0.20
N ASP A 109 -2.11 -23.08 -0.33
CA ASP A 109 -2.71 -23.92 -1.38
C ASP A 109 -1.99 -23.60 -2.70
N ASP A 110 -1.15 -24.51 -3.19
CA ASP A 110 -0.41 -24.36 -4.45
C ASP A 110 -1.34 -24.51 -5.67
#